data_AF-A0A846XSN4-F1
#
_entry.id   AF-A0A846XSN4-F1
#
_cell.length_a   1.000
_cell.length_b   1.000
_cell.length_c   1.000
_cell.angle_alpha   90.00
_cell.angle_beta   90.00
_cell.angle_gamma   90.00
#
_symmetry.space_group_name_H-M   'P 1'
#
loop_
_entity.id
_entity.type
_entity.pdbx_description
1 polymer ?
#
loop_
_entity_poly.entity_id
_entity_poly.type
_entity_poly.pdbx_seq_one_letter_code
_entity_poly.pdbx_strand_id
1 'polypeptide(L)'
;MDDNTPTAEGETTRPDRQLIQRREQAWSNYQQACAELAGTRIRANLDGWKRFLRILPGAAVDQAERRRDEIRSELARHCVGADAHVWGVLSGGDTGTFGGLFGLEHTIEQLTQRYAKADPHWVRNLRGIARSATDARPLAAEGDGTVVAELTDRVLQAVRMAPDDEARRRLVVHLPGGIRPVPPDPVLLNEQHGPVVVQYDIYASTIKLDNIDVLLPLRRMGLGTATLQHLCHTADAHGMHIVAQLVPTFRDDDSAVPILARWFRGHGFDVTERLGGRVVRAPESIR
;
A
#
# COMPACT_ATOMS: atom_id res chain seq x y z
N MET A 1 -17.39 -38.67 10.90
CA MET A 1 -18.48 -37.68 10.83
C MET A 1 -18.35 -36.83 12.07
N ASP A 2 -17.78 -35.64 11.92
CA ASP A 2 -18.40 -34.42 12.39
C ASP A 2 -17.81 -33.26 11.59
N ASP A 3 -18.74 -32.47 11.11
CA ASP A 3 -18.63 -31.41 10.13
C ASP A 3 -17.95 -30.19 10.77
N ASN A 4 -16.69 -29.93 10.44
CA ASN A 4 -16.06 -28.63 10.68
C ASN A 4 -15.75 -27.98 9.33
N THR A 5 -16.81 -27.78 8.56
CA THR A 5 -16.81 -26.79 7.49
C THR A 5 -16.77 -25.42 8.17
N PRO A 6 -15.74 -24.58 7.93
CA PRO A 6 -15.69 -23.26 8.54
C PRO A 6 -16.93 -22.48 8.07
N THR A 7 -17.73 -22.02 9.04
CA THR A 7 -18.93 -21.23 8.79
C THR A 7 -18.57 -19.97 8.01
N ALA A 8 -19.11 -19.85 6.80
CA ALA A 8 -18.89 -18.75 5.86
C ALA A 8 -19.25 -17.34 6.42
N GLU A 9 -19.95 -17.27 7.56
CA GLU A 9 -20.37 -16.03 8.22
C GLU A 9 -19.24 -15.29 8.97
N GLY A 10 -18.20 -16.01 9.44
CA GLY A 10 -17.01 -15.40 10.07
C GLY A 10 -15.99 -14.87 9.06
N GLU A 11 -16.16 -15.20 7.78
CA GLU A 11 -15.23 -14.88 6.72
C GLU A 11 -15.55 -13.53 6.03
N THR A 12 -16.82 -13.15 5.92
CA THR A 12 -17.29 -11.88 5.33
C THR A 12 -17.15 -10.67 6.26
N THR A 13 -16.92 -10.89 7.54
CA THR A 13 -16.75 -9.84 8.55
C THR A 13 -15.30 -9.44 8.79
N ARG A 14 -14.32 -10.09 8.13
CA ARG A 14 -12.91 -9.72 8.27
C ARG A 14 -12.60 -8.40 7.55
N PRO A 15 -11.98 -7.41 8.22
CA PRO A 15 -11.74 -6.08 7.63
C PRO A 15 -10.88 -6.08 6.36
N ASP A 16 -9.90 -6.99 6.25
CA ASP A 16 -9.04 -7.16 5.08
C ASP A 16 -9.84 -7.63 3.85
N ARG A 17 -10.75 -8.59 4.02
CA ARG A 17 -11.63 -9.05 2.92
C ARG A 17 -12.64 -8.01 2.50
N GLN A 18 -13.16 -7.20 3.43
CA GLN A 18 -14.06 -6.09 3.10
C GLN A 18 -13.37 -5.05 2.21
N LEU A 19 -12.10 -4.76 2.46
CA LEU A 19 -11.33 -3.84 1.63
C LEU A 19 -11.17 -4.38 0.19
N ILE A 20 -10.88 -5.67 0.04
CA ILE A 20 -10.79 -6.34 -1.27
C ILE A 20 -12.14 -6.29 -2.01
N GLN A 21 -13.25 -6.58 -1.34
CA GLN A 21 -14.58 -6.51 -1.95
C GLN A 21 -14.94 -5.07 -2.40
N ARG A 22 -14.64 -4.08 -1.55
CA ARG A 22 -14.84 -2.66 -1.90
C ARG A 22 -14.00 -2.25 -3.10
N ARG A 23 -12.77 -2.75 -3.21
CA ARG A 23 -11.90 -2.54 -4.37
C ARG A 23 -12.52 -3.07 -5.65
N GLU A 24 -12.98 -4.32 -5.65
CA GLU A 24 -13.60 -4.96 -6.82
C GLU A 24 -14.89 -4.22 -7.23
N GLN A 25 -15.71 -3.85 -6.25
CA GLN A 25 -16.92 -3.08 -6.48
C GLN A 25 -16.62 -1.69 -7.06
N ALA A 26 -15.65 -0.96 -6.52
CA ALA A 26 -15.25 0.35 -7.02
C ALA A 26 -14.72 0.27 -8.46
N TRP A 27 -13.96 -0.78 -8.78
CA TRP A 27 -13.48 -1.02 -10.13
C TRP A 27 -14.63 -1.31 -11.11
N SER A 28 -15.56 -2.18 -10.73
CA SER A 28 -16.76 -2.48 -11.53
C SER A 28 -17.60 -1.22 -11.79
N ASN A 29 -17.83 -0.40 -10.77
CA ASN A 29 -18.55 0.87 -10.89
C ASN A 29 -17.87 1.83 -11.89
N TYR A 30 -16.54 1.90 -11.88
CA TYR A 30 -15.79 2.71 -12.83
C TYR A 30 -15.87 2.18 -14.26
N GLN A 31 -15.76 0.86 -14.45
CA GLN A 31 -15.93 0.23 -15.77
C GLN A 31 -17.33 0.48 -16.32
N GLN A 32 -18.36 0.38 -15.49
CA GLN A 32 -19.74 0.69 -15.87
C GLN A 32 -19.87 2.17 -16.29
N ALA A 33 -19.30 3.10 -15.52
CA ALA A 33 -19.33 4.52 -15.88
C ALA A 33 -18.62 4.80 -17.21
N CYS A 34 -17.53 4.10 -17.50
CA CYS A 34 -16.84 4.19 -18.80
C CYS A 34 -17.70 3.66 -19.95
N ALA A 35 -18.38 2.52 -19.75
CA ALA A 35 -19.31 1.95 -20.74
C ALA A 35 -20.51 2.87 -20.99
N GLU A 36 -21.09 3.46 -19.95
CA GLU A 36 -22.18 4.43 -20.04
C GLU A 36 -21.77 5.69 -20.82
N LEU A 37 -20.57 6.21 -20.56
CA LEU A 37 -20.01 7.34 -21.30
C LEU A 37 -19.80 6.98 -22.78
N ALA A 38 -19.21 5.82 -23.07
CA ALA A 38 -19.00 5.35 -24.44
C ALA A 38 -20.34 5.20 -25.18
N GLY A 39 -21.33 4.55 -24.58
CA GLY A 39 -22.68 4.41 -25.14
C GLY A 39 -23.39 5.75 -25.34
N THR A 40 -23.15 6.73 -24.46
CA THR A 40 -23.70 8.09 -24.61
C THR A 40 -23.02 8.85 -25.75
N ARG A 41 -21.70 8.70 -25.93
CA ARG A 41 -20.96 9.28 -27.07
C ARG A 41 -21.39 8.66 -28.40
N ILE A 42 -21.61 7.34 -28.46
CA ILE A 42 -22.11 6.65 -29.66
C ILE A 42 -23.49 7.18 -30.05
N ARG A 43 -24.45 7.22 -29.11
CA ARG A 43 -25.78 7.81 -29.34
C ARG A 43 -25.70 9.27 -29.75
N ALA A 44 -24.81 10.04 -29.13
CA ALA A 44 -24.58 11.44 -29.50
C ALA A 44 -24.05 11.61 -30.93
N ASN A 45 -23.23 10.68 -31.42
CA ASN A 45 -22.70 10.70 -32.77
C ASN A 45 -23.70 10.23 -33.84
N LEU A 46 -24.60 9.30 -33.49
CA LEU A 46 -25.61 8.77 -34.42
C LEU A 46 -26.75 9.77 -34.72
N ASP A 47 -27.05 10.70 -33.81
CA ASP A 47 -28.20 11.63 -33.92
C ASP A 47 -27.96 12.89 -34.79
N GLY A 48 -26.87 12.97 -35.57
CA GLY A 48 -26.66 14.03 -36.56
C GLY A 48 -26.68 15.48 -36.02
N TRP A 49 -27.17 16.43 -36.82
CA TRP A 49 -27.07 17.91 -36.72
C TRP A 49 -27.32 18.58 -35.33
N LYS A 50 -27.81 17.86 -34.32
CA LYS A 50 -27.92 18.32 -32.92
C LYS A 50 -26.59 18.25 -32.12
N ARG A 51 -25.47 17.97 -32.79
CA ARG A 51 -24.12 17.81 -32.22
C ARG A 51 -23.68 18.96 -31.31
N PHE A 52 -23.91 20.22 -31.71
CA PHE A 52 -23.54 21.39 -30.93
C PHE A 52 -24.31 21.50 -29.60
N LEU A 53 -25.62 21.21 -29.59
CA LEU A 53 -26.47 21.31 -28.39
C LEU A 53 -26.10 20.28 -27.30
N ARG A 54 -25.41 19.19 -27.68
CA ARG A 54 -25.00 18.12 -26.76
C ARG A 54 -23.56 18.22 -26.26
N ILE A 55 -22.81 19.22 -26.73
CA ILE A 55 -21.46 19.59 -26.25
C ILE A 55 -21.56 20.77 -25.26
N LEU A 56 -22.75 21.36 -25.08
CA LEU A 56 -22.98 22.41 -24.11
C LEU A 56 -22.76 21.91 -22.67
N PRO A 57 -22.25 22.76 -21.76
CA PRO A 57 -22.16 22.44 -20.34
C PRO A 57 -23.52 21.96 -19.80
N GLY A 58 -23.54 20.82 -19.12
CA GLY A 58 -24.75 20.18 -18.59
C GLY A 58 -25.46 19.23 -19.56
N ALA A 59 -24.96 19.02 -20.78
CA ALA A 59 -25.47 18.00 -21.69
C ALA A 59 -25.14 16.57 -21.20
N ALA A 60 -25.83 15.57 -21.74
CA ALA A 60 -25.71 14.17 -21.29
C ALA A 60 -24.28 13.61 -21.37
N VAL A 61 -23.47 14.03 -22.34
CA VAL A 61 -22.06 13.62 -22.44
C VAL A 61 -21.23 14.24 -21.32
N ASP A 62 -21.36 15.55 -21.07
CA ASP A 62 -20.67 16.25 -19.98
C ASP A 62 -21.07 15.70 -18.60
N GLN A 63 -22.35 15.39 -18.38
CA GLN A 63 -22.80 14.74 -17.15
C GLN A 63 -22.19 13.35 -16.96
N ALA A 64 -22.11 12.53 -18.03
CA ALA A 64 -21.49 11.21 -17.97
C ALA A 64 -19.96 11.29 -17.74
N GLU A 65 -19.29 12.30 -18.33
CA GLU A 65 -17.87 12.57 -18.09
C GLU A 65 -17.60 12.97 -16.64
N ARG A 66 -18.38 13.90 -16.09
CA ARG A 66 -18.29 14.31 -14.68
C ARG A 66 -18.52 13.13 -13.74
N ARG A 67 -19.55 12.33 -13.98
CA ARG A 67 -19.82 11.13 -13.16
C ARG A 67 -18.66 10.14 -13.19
N ARG A 68 -18.07 9.89 -14.37
CA ARG A 68 -16.86 9.06 -14.49
C ARG A 68 -15.71 9.66 -13.69
N ASP A 69 -15.50 10.96 -13.78
CA ASP A 69 -14.40 11.65 -13.09
C ASP A 69 -14.58 11.68 -11.57
N GLU A 70 -15.81 11.83 -11.09
CA GLU A 70 -16.17 11.68 -9.68
C GLU A 70 -15.82 10.28 -9.18
N ILE A 71 -16.31 9.22 -9.85
CA ILE A 71 -15.98 7.82 -9.48
C ILE A 71 -14.47 7.57 -9.56
N ARG A 72 -13.80 8.11 -10.58
CA ARG A 72 -12.35 8.01 -10.74
C ARG A 72 -11.60 8.57 -9.53
N SER A 73 -12.06 9.69 -8.98
CA SER A 73 -11.45 10.31 -7.81
C SER A 73 -11.59 9.47 -6.53
N GLU A 74 -12.58 8.57 -6.48
CA GLU A 74 -12.84 7.69 -5.34
C GLU A 74 -12.05 6.38 -5.38
N LEU A 75 -11.46 6.02 -6.53
CA LEU A 75 -10.68 4.79 -6.71
C LEU A 75 -9.55 4.64 -5.68
N ALA A 76 -8.95 5.76 -5.27
CA ALA A 76 -7.91 5.79 -4.25
C ALA A 76 -8.39 5.32 -2.86
N ARG A 77 -9.63 5.65 -2.49
CA ARG A 77 -10.24 5.20 -1.23
C ARG A 77 -10.44 3.69 -1.19
N HIS A 78 -10.51 3.06 -2.35
CA HIS A 78 -10.74 1.62 -2.49
C HIS A 78 -9.53 0.88 -3.04
N CYS A 79 -8.34 1.49 -3.01
CA CYS A 79 -7.07 0.83 -3.37
C CYS A 79 -7.08 0.17 -4.76
N VAL A 80 -7.87 0.71 -5.69
CA VAL A 80 -7.94 0.19 -7.06
C VAL A 80 -6.58 0.40 -7.73
N GLY A 81 -6.13 -0.62 -8.47
CA GLY A 81 -4.80 -0.67 -9.09
C GLY A 81 -3.67 -1.16 -8.19
N ALA A 82 -3.90 -1.40 -6.88
CA ALA A 82 -2.88 -1.99 -6.02
C ALA A 82 -2.58 -3.46 -6.38
N ASP A 83 -1.39 -3.97 -6.09
CA ASP A 83 -1.19 -5.42 -6.09
C ASP A 83 -1.90 -6.06 -4.88
N ALA A 84 -2.42 -7.28 -5.02
CA ALA A 84 -3.15 -7.96 -3.95
C ALA A 84 -2.24 -8.49 -2.83
N HIS A 85 -0.97 -8.71 -3.13
CA HIS A 85 -0.01 -9.38 -2.25
C HIS A 85 1.28 -8.57 -2.05
N VAL A 86 1.54 -7.59 -2.92
CA VAL A 86 2.71 -6.72 -2.86
C VAL A 86 2.29 -5.31 -2.44
N TRP A 87 3.03 -4.77 -1.47
CA TRP A 87 2.84 -3.39 -1.04
C TRP A 87 3.57 -2.42 -1.96
N GLY A 88 2.92 -1.31 -2.32
CA GLY A 88 3.51 -0.27 -3.15
C GLY A 88 2.67 1.00 -3.24
N VAL A 89 2.97 1.84 -4.23
CA VAL A 89 2.49 3.23 -4.33
C VAL A 89 0.98 3.39 -4.53
N LEU A 90 0.29 2.34 -4.96
CA LEU A 90 -1.17 2.32 -5.11
C LEU A 90 -1.89 1.56 -3.98
N SER A 91 -1.14 0.91 -3.09
CA SER A 91 -1.66 0.22 -1.89
C SER A 91 -2.21 1.22 -0.87
N GLY A 92 -2.88 0.69 0.17
CA GLY A 92 -3.59 1.51 1.16
C GLY A 92 -5.08 1.32 1.03
N GLY A 93 -5.87 2.38 1.23
CA GLY A 93 -7.33 2.40 1.21
C GLY A 93 -7.95 3.08 2.42
N ASP A 94 -9.27 3.21 2.40
CA ASP A 94 -10.06 3.57 3.57
C ASP A 94 -10.12 2.36 4.51
N THR A 95 -9.43 2.49 5.64
CA THR A 95 -9.35 1.46 6.68
C THR A 95 -10.53 1.55 7.67
N GLY A 96 -11.45 2.49 7.45
CA GLY A 96 -12.61 2.72 8.30
C GLY A 96 -12.19 3.14 9.71
N THR A 97 -12.76 2.46 10.71
CA THR A 97 -12.60 2.77 12.14
C THR A 97 -11.19 2.52 12.70
N PHE A 98 -10.30 1.88 11.93
CA PHE A 98 -8.99 1.44 12.43
C PHE A 98 -7.84 2.42 12.12
N GLY A 99 -8.09 3.51 11.41
CA GLY A 99 -7.01 4.45 11.04
C GLY A 99 -7.36 5.48 9.97
N GLY A 100 -8.61 5.50 9.50
CA GLY A 100 -9.06 6.41 8.44
C GLY A 100 -8.51 6.05 7.07
N LEU A 101 -8.42 7.06 6.20
CA LEU A 101 -7.88 6.89 4.86
C LEU A 101 -6.35 6.82 4.91
N PHE A 102 -5.77 5.72 4.45
CA PHE A 102 -4.33 5.57 4.36
C PHE A 102 -3.94 5.27 2.92
N GLY A 103 -3.21 6.16 2.26
CA GLY A 103 -2.75 5.96 0.89
C GLY A 103 -1.83 7.08 0.46
N LEU A 104 -1.16 6.90 -0.68
CA LEU A 104 -0.19 7.85 -1.20
C LEU A 104 -0.83 9.23 -1.42
N GLU A 105 -2.00 9.28 -2.06
CA GLU A 105 -2.69 10.54 -2.37
C GLU A 105 -3.08 11.30 -1.10
N HIS A 106 -3.61 10.60 -0.09
CA HIS A 106 -3.95 11.20 1.19
C HIS A 106 -2.72 11.71 1.95
N THR A 107 -1.63 10.94 1.91
CA THR A 107 -0.36 11.35 2.52
C THR A 107 0.21 12.58 1.82
N ILE A 108 0.17 12.61 0.48
CA ILE A 108 0.56 13.77 -0.31
C ILE A 108 -0.31 14.99 0.03
N GLU A 109 -1.61 14.83 0.19
CA GLU A 109 -2.51 15.91 0.58
C GLU A 109 -2.08 16.55 1.91
N GLN A 110 -1.84 15.72 2.93
CA GLN A 110 -1.42 16.18 4.25
C GLN A 110 -0.02 16.84 4.22
N LEU A 111 0.93 16.26 3.48
CA LEU A 111 2.26 16.85 3.29
C LEU A 111 2.20 18.16 2.50
N THR A 112 1.36 18.24 1.48
CA THR A 112 1.12 19.46 0.69
C THR A 112 0.62 20.58 1.59
N GLN A 113 -0.34 20.31 2.48
CA GLN A 113 -0.86 21.30 3.41
C GLN A 113 0.22 21.79 4.39
N ARG A 114 1.02 20.86 4.93
CA ARG A 114 2.08 21.17 5.91
C ARG A 114 3.26 21.93 5.31
N TYR A 115 3.72 21.55 4.13
CA TYR A 115 4.96 22.06 3.53
C TYR A 115 4.74 23.13 2.46
N ALA A 116 3.49 23.55 2.19
CA ALA A 116 3.14 24.53 1.15
C ALA A 116 3.99 25.82 1.19
N LYS A 117 4.33 26.29 2.40
CA LYS A 117 5.12 27.50 2.60
C LYS A 117 6.62 27.23 2.67
N ALA A 118 7.02 26.09 3.23
CA ALA A 118 8.43 25.75 3.49
C ALA A 118 9.15 25.32 2.21
N ASP A 119 8.51 24.49 1.38
CA ASP A 119 9.07 24.05 0.10
C ASP A 119 7.99 23.97 -1.00
N PRO A 120 7.70 25.10 -1.67
CA PRO A 120 6.72 25.15 -2.75
C PRO A 120 7.09 24.31 -3.98
N HIS A 121 8.38 24.04 -4.20
CA HIS A 121 8.82 23.25 -5.35
C HIS A 121 8.53 21.77 -5.13
N TRP A 122 8.94 21.23 -3.99
CA TRP A 122 8.63 19.86 -3.60
C TRP A 122 7.12 19.61 -3.55
N VAL A 123 6.34 20.55 -2.99
CA VAL A 123 4.87 20.46 -2.97
C VAL A 123 4.25 20.44 -4.36
N ARG A 124 4.78 21.23 -5.32
CA ARG A 124 4.31 21.15 -6.72
C ARG A 124 4.57 19.78 -7.33
N ASN A 125 5.72 19.18 -7.05
CA ASN A 125 6.05 17.82 -7.49
C ASN A 125 5.07 16.81 -6.88
N LEU A 126 4.83 16.86 -5.56
CA LEU A 126 3.87 15.98 -4.89
C LEU A 126 2.46 16.07 -5.49
N ARG A 127 1.95 17.28 -5.75
CA ARG A 127 0.66 17.45 -6.43
C ARG A 127 0.65 16.83 -7.83
N GLY A 128 1.76 16.90 -8.54
CA GLY A 128 1.95 16.20 -9.82
C GLY A 128 1.90 14.68 -9.67
N ILE A 129 2.51 14.14 -8.61
CA ILE A 129 2.47 12.71 -8.30
C ILE A 129 1.06 12.26 -7.95
N ALA A 130 0.33 12.98 -7.10
CA ALA A 130 -1.05 12.62 -6.72
C ALA A 130 -2.01 12.59 -7.93
N ARG A 131 -1.87 13.54 -8.87
CA ARG A 131 -2.63 13.51 -10.13
C ARG A 131 -2.30 12.28 -10.95
N SER A 132 -1.00 11.99 -11.14
CA SER A 132 -0.57 10.80 -11.89
C SER A 132 -0.97 9.50 -11.21
N ALA A 133 -1.03 9.44 -9.87
CA ALA A 133 -1.57 8.30 -9.15
C ALA A 133 -3.05 8.09 -9.47
N THR A 134 -3.85 9.16 -9.48
CA THR A 134 -5.27 9.11 -9.85
C THR A 134 -5.47 8.58 -11.27
N ASP A 135 -4.63 9.01 -12.21
CA ASP A 135 -4.68 8.56 -13.61
C ASP A 135 -4.14 7.13 -13.80
N ALA A 136 -3.17 6.70 -12.97
CA ALA A 136 -2.55 5.38 -13.06
C ALA A 136 -3.43 4.25 -12.52
N ARG A 137 -4.35 4.53 -11.58
CA ARG A 137 -5.17 3.48 -10.92
C ARG A 137 -5.99 2.62 -11.90
N PRO A 138 -6.74 3.18 -12.87
CA PRO A 138 -7.44 2.38 -13.86
C PRO A 138 -6.49 1.53 -14.72
N LEU A 139 -5.39 2.12 -15.18
CA LEU A 139 -4.41 1.43 -16.03
C LEU A 139 -3.74 0.27 -15.29
N ALA A 140 -3.36 0.48 -14.04
CA ALA A 140 -2.82 -0.55 -13.17
C ALA A 140 -3.86 -1.65 -12.88
N ALA A 141 -5.14 -1.30 -12.72
CA ALA A 141 -6.22 -2.28 -12.55
C ALA A 141 -6.46 -3.14 -13.80
N GLU A 142 -6.15 -2.60 -14.99
CA GLU A 142 -6.13 -3.34 -16.26
C GLU A 142 -4.85 -4.18 -16.45
N GLY A 143 -3.88 -4.09 -15.52
CA GLY A 143 -2.64 -4.86 -15.52
C GLY A 143 -1.44 -4.14 -16.12
N ASP A 144 -1.52 -2.83 -16.37
CA ASP A 144 -0.36 -2.06 -16.81
C ASP A 144 0.62 -1.84 -15.66
N GLY A 145 1.66 -2.67 -15.60
CA GLY A 145 2.72 -2.55 -14.61
C GLY A 145 3.67 -1.37 -14.87
N THR A 146 3.70 -0.83 -16.09
CA THR A 146 4.65 0.24 -16.46
C THR A 146 4.29 1.55 -15.76
N VAL A 147 2.99 1.88 -15.69
CA VAL A 147 2.52 3.07 -14.97
C VAL A 147 2.79 2.99 -13.46
N VAL A 148 2.77 1.78 -12.89
CA VAL A 148 3.09 1.56 -11.48
C VAL A 148 4.59 1.77 -11.24
N ALA A 149 5.44 1.26 -12.13
CA ALA A 149 6.90 1.46 -12.06
C ALA A 149 7.27 2.94 -12.18
N GLU A 150 6.72 3.66 -13.17
CA GLU A 150 6.95 5.09 -13.34
C GLU A 150 6.49 5.92 -12.13
N LEU A 151 5.32 5.60 -11.57
CA LEU A 151 4.83 6.25 -10.36
C LEU A 151 5.75 5.96 -9.16
N THR A 152 6.23 4.73 -9.06
CA THR A 152 7.17 4.30 -8.01
C THR A 152 8.46 5.10 -8.06
N ASP A 153 9.05 5.26 -9.25
CA ASP A 153 10.26 6.06 -9.43
C ASP A 153 10.05 7.53 -9.05
N ARG A 154 8.89 8.11 -9.40
CA ARG A 154 8.57 9.49 -9.04
C ARG A 154 8.40 9.67 -7.53
N VAL A 155 7.77 8.72 -6.85
CA VAL A 155 7.65 8.74 -5.38
C VAL A 155 9.03 8.58 -4.74
N LEU A 156 9.88 7.68 -5.24
CA LEU A 156 11.25 7.50 -4.75
C LEU A 156 12.08 8.78 -4.91
N GLN A 157 11.96 9.49 -6.03
CA GLN A 157 12.61 10.78 -6.21
C GLN A 157 12.07 11.84 -5.23
N ALA A 158 10.76 11.89 -5.00
CA ALA A 158 10.17 12.80 -4.01
C ALA A 158 10.63 12.50 -2.58
N VAL A 159 10.83 11.23 -2.23
CA VAL A 159 11.42 10.80 -0.96
C VAL A 159 12.87 11.29 -0.83
N ARG A 160 13.68 11.15 -1.88
CA ARG A 160 15.08 11.60 -1.87
C ARG A 160 15.18 13.11 -1.65
N MET A 161 14.28 13.86 -2.28
CA MET A 161 14.20 15.32 -2.22
C MET A 161 13.35 15.85 -1.05
N ALA A 162 12.94 14.99 -0.10
CA ALA A 162 12.11 15.43 1.02
C ALA A 162 12.82 16.50 1.88
N PRO A 163 12.11 17.55 2.33
CA PRO A 163 12.71 18.68 3.04
C PRO A 163 13.21 18.33 4.44
N ASP A 164 12.64 17.30 5.07
CA ASP A 164 13.04 16.78 6.38
C ASP A 164 12.76 15.28 6.49
N ASP A 165 13.20 14.68 7.59
CA ASP A 165 13.04 13.23 7.84
C ASP A 165 11.59 12.82 8.08
N GLU A 166 10.74 13.73 8.56
CA GLU A 166 9.32 13.43 8.75
C GLU A 166 8.62 13.27 7.41
N ALA A 167 8.80 14.21 6.50
CA ALA A 167 8.33 14.11 5.12
C ALA A 167 8.86 12.85 4.43
N ARG A 168 10.14 12.53 4.64
CA ARG A 168 10.78 11.32 4.12
C ARG A 168 10.08 10.06 4.65
N ARG A 169 9.99 9.89 5.97
CA ARG A 169 9.36 8.72 6.62
C ARG A 169 7.94 8.49 6.11
N ARG A 170 7.13 9.55 6.08
CA ARG A 170 5.73 9.48 5.66
C ARG A 170 5.55 9.07 4.20
N LEU A 171 6.49 9.40 3.31
CA LEU A 171 6.44 8.95 1.92
C LEU A 171 7.05 7.56 1.72
N VAL A 172 8.12 7.22 2.45
CA VAL A 172 8.84 5.94 2.33
C VAL A 172 7.93 4.75 2.55
N VAL A 173 6.98 4.85 3.47
CA VAL A 173 6.04 3.75 3.77
C VAL A 173 5.23 3.33 2.54
N HIS A 174 5.00 4.21 1.56
CA HIS A 174 4.25 3.89 0.32
C HIS A 174 5.10 3.21 -0.75
N LEU A 175 6.41 3.09 -0.56
CA LEU A 175 7.28 2.38 -1.50
C LEU A 175 7.31 0.87 -1.20
N PRO A 176 7.51 0.03 -2.23
CA PRO A 176 7.86 -1.38 -2.05
C PRO A 176 9.11 -1.54 -1.17
N GLY A 177 9.11 -2.56 -0.30
CA GLY A 177 10.13 -2.73 0.74
C GLY A 177 11.56 -2.78 0.22
N GLY A 178 11.80 -3.50 -0.88
CA GLY A 178 13.12 -3.67 -1.46
C GLY A 178 13.78 -2.40 -2.00
N ILE A 179 13.01 -1.34 -2.28
CA ILE A 179 13.53 -0.08 -2.84
C ILE A 179 13.46 1.10 -1.87
N ARG A 180 12.97 0.87 -0.64
CA ARG A 180 12.94 1.92 0.39
C ARG A 180 14.37 2.34 0.70
N PRO A 181 14.67 3.66 0.73
CA PRO A 181 16.01 4.13 1.08
C PRO A 181 16.45 3.64 2.46
N VAL A 182 17.70 3.19 2.56
CA VAL A 182 18.32 2.80 3.81
C VAL A 182 18.55 4.06 4.67
N PRO A 183 18.02 4.10 5.90
CA PRO A 183 18.28 5.22 6.80
C PRO A 183 19.74 5.20 7.31
N PRO A 184 20.32 6.36 7.64
CA PRO A 184 21.68 6.46 8.17
C PRO A 184 21.80 5.79 9.55
N ASP A 185 20.72 5.77 10.32
CA ASP A 185 20.65 5.09 11.61
C ASP A 185 19.48 4.09 11.57
N PRO A 186 19.74 2.79 11.81
CA PRO A 186 18.69 1.79 11.86
C PRO A 186 17.62 2.10 12.92
N VAL A 187 17.90 2.85 13.99
CA VAL A 187 16.89 3.24 15.00
C VAL A 187 15.71 4.00 14.38
N LEU A 188 15.91 4.68 13.25
CA LEU A 188 14.87 5.44 12.56
C LEU A 188 13.77 4.59 11.94
N LEU A 189 13.95 3.25 11.86
CA LEU A 189 12.88 2.33 11.44
C LEU A 189 11.97 1.88 12.58
N ASN A 190 12.27 2.25 13.83
CA ASN A 190 11.44 1.93 14.98
C ASN A 190 10.20 2.84 14.93
N GLU A 191 9.16 2.35 14.25
CA GLU A 191 7.93 3.09 14.03
C GLU A 191 6.88 2.61 15.03
N GLN A 192 6.56 3.50 15.98
CA GLN A 192 5.57 3.23 17.02
C GLN A 192 4.15 3.69 16.65
N HIS A 193 4.03 4.45 15.55
CA HIS A 193 2.78 5.07 15.13
C HIS A 193 2.63 4.94 13.62
N GLY A 194 1.57 4.29 13.15
CA GLY A 194 1.33 4.14 11.72
C GLY A 194 0.46 2.93 11.39
N PRO A 195 0.28 2.63 10.09
CA PRO A 195 -0.42 1.43 9.63
C PRO A 195 0.36 0.13 9.92
N VAL A 196 1.65 0.27 10.23
CA VAL A 196 2.54 -0.79 10.65
C VAL A 196 3.35 -0.28 11.83
N VAL A 197 3.44 -1.09 12.88
CA VAL A 197 4.26 -0.85 14.05
C VAL A 197 5.37 -1.88 14.05
N VAL A 198 6.61 -1.43 14.23
CA VAL A 198 7.80 -2.29 14.23
C VAL A 198 8.55 -2.02 15.52
N GLN A 199 8.71 -3.04 16.36
CA GLN A 199 9.45 -2.93 17.61
C GLN A 199 10.66 -3.86 17.59
N TYR A 200 11.82 -3.27 17.85
CA TYR A 200 13.07 -3.99 18.03
C TYR A 200 14.03 -3.17 18.89
N ASP A 201 14.97 -3.88 19.48
CA ASP A 201 16.11 -3.31 20.17
C ASP A 201 17.39 -3.56 19.37
N ILE A 202 18.36 -2.64 19.47
CA ILE A 202 19.69 -2.81 18.87
C ILE A 202 20.71 -3.08 19.98
N TYR A 203 21.37 -4.23 19.90
CA TYR A 203 22.46 -4.63 20.79
C TYR A 203 23.73 -4.86 19.96
N ALA A 204 24.68 -3.93 20.03
CA ALA A 204 25.91 -3.94 19.25
C ALA A 204 25.65 -4.13 17.75
N SER A 205 25.92 -5.30 17.19
CA SER A 205 25.72 -5.65 15.78
C SER A 205 24.48 -6.53 15.54
N THR A 206 23.52 -6.52 16.47
CA THR A 206 22.32 -7.37 16.40
C THR A 206 21.05 -6.55 16.63
N ILE A 207 20.11 -6.68 15.70
CA ILE A 207 18.73 -6.23 15.83
C ILE A 207 17.92 -7.38 16.43
N LYS A 208 17.40 -7.18 17.64
CA LYS A 208 16.46 -8.10 18.27
C LYS A 208 15.03 -7.65 17.92
N LEU A 209 14.43 -8.29 16.93
CA LEU A 209 13.07 -8.02 16.48
C LEU A 209 12.05 -8.64 17.45
N ASP A 210 11.20 -7.79 18.03
CA ASP A 210 10.16 -8.23 18.95
C ASP A 210 8.83 -8.46 18.22
N ASN A 211 8.35 -7.48 17.44
CA ASN A 211 7.12 -7.63 16.63
C ASN A 211 7.09 -6.75 15.37
N ILE A 212 6.22 -7.15 14.43
CA ILE A 212 5.76 -6.35 13.29
C ILE A 212 4.23 -6.45 13.27
N ASP A 213 3.56 -5.41 13.74
CA ASP A 213 2.12 -5.37 13.83
C ASP A 213 1.53 -4.53 12.70
N VAL A 214 0.75 -5.18 11.83
CA VAL A 214 0.07 -4.51 10.72
C VAL A 214 -1.41 -4.29 11.08
N LEU A 215 -1.88 -3.08 10.80
CA LEU A 215 -3.28 -2.70 10.94
C LEU A 215 -4.19 -3.71 10.21
N LEU A 216 -5.23 -4.19 10.89
CA LEU A 216 -6.05 -5.32 10.40
C LEU A 216 -6.53 -5.16 8.94
N PRO A 217 -7.08 -4.01 8.50
CA PRO A 217 -7.57 -3.86 7.12
C PRO A 217 -6.46 -3.92 6.06
N LEU A 218 -5.20 -3.66 6.43
CA LEU A 218 -4.05 -3.65 5.53
C LEU A 218 -3.25 -4.96 5.58
N ARG A 219 -3.69 -5.92 6.41
CA ARG A 219 -3.09 -7.26 6.43
C ARG A 219 -3.26 -7.92 5.06
N ARG A 220 -2.33 -8.80 4.71
CA ARG A 220 -2.27 -9.56 3.45
C ARG A 220 -2.02 -8.72 2.17
N MET A 221 -1.94 -7.39 2.27
CA MET A 221 -1.55 -6.50 1.16
C MET A 221 -0.03 -6.32 1.03
N GLY A 222 0.77 -7.15 1.71
CA GLY A 222 2.23 -7.10 1.65
C GLY A 222 2.90 -6.04 2.52
N LEU A 223 2.17 -5.24 3.33
CA LEU A 223 2.77 -4.16 4.14
C LEU A 223 3.82 -4.68 5.14
N GLY A 224 3.47 -5.76 5.86
CA GLY A 224 4.41 -6.41 6.79
C GLY A 224 5.64 -6.97 6.06
N THR A 225 5.44 -7.57 4.88
CA THR A 225 6.53 -8.05 4.03
C THR A 225 7.44 -6.91 3.57
N ALA A 226 6.89 -5.80 3.08
CA ALA A 226 7.68 -4.65 2.66
C ALA A 226 8.46 -4.05 3.83
N THR A 227 7.88 -4.07 5.02
CA THR A 227 8.52 -3.57 6.25
C THR A 227 9.66 -4.48 6.69
N LEU A 228 9.47 -5.80 6.67
CA LEU A 228 10.54 -6.76 6.94
C LEU A 228 11.66 -6.66 5.91
N GLN A 229 11.34 -6.54 4.61
CA GLN A 229 12.34 -6.36 3.56
C GLN A 229 13.18 -5.10 3.77
N HIS A 230 12.56 -3.99 4.16
CA HIS A 230 13.27 -2.74 4.45
C HIS A 230 14.18 -2.88 5.67
N LEU A 231 13.72 -3.59 6.71
CA LEU A 231 14.55 -3.91 7.87
C LEU A 231 15.74 -4.79 7.50
N CYS A 232 15.52 -5.84 6.70
CA CYS A 232 16.60 -6.72 6.21
C CYS A 232 17.65 -5.94 5.40
N HIS A 233 17.22 -5.16 4.41
CA HIS A 233 18.12 -4.34 3.60
C HIS A 233 18.89 -3.33 4.47
N THR A 234 18.23 -2.73 5.46
CA THR A 234 18.90 -1.82 6.40
C THR A 234 19.91 -2.55 7.25
N ALA A 235 19.58 -3.74 7.78
CA ALA A 235 20.51 -4.56 8.53
C ALA A 235 21.73 -4.95 7.69
N ASP A 236 21.53 -5.34 6.42
CA ASP A 236 22.60 -5.71 5.50
C ASP A 236 23.56 -4.53 5.26
N ALA A 237 23.01 -3.35 4.98
CA ALA A 237 23.80 -2.14 4.76
C ALA A 237 24.63 -1.72 6.00
N HIS A 238 24.14 -2.05 7.20
CA HIS A 238 24.82 -1.77 8.46
C HIS A 238 25.60 -2.96 9.03
N GLY A 239 25.67 -4.10 8.30
CA GLY A 239 26.37 -5.30 8.74
C GLY A 239 25.79 -5.95 10.01
N MET A 240 24.49 -5.82 10.23
CA MET A 240 23.79 -6.28 11.43
C MET A 240 23.09 -7.63 11.25
N HIS A 241 23.06 -8.43 12.31
CA HIS A 241 22.26 -9.65 12.36
C HIS A 241 20.84 -9.32 12.81
N ILE A 242 19.85 -10.05 12.33
CA ILE A 242 18.47 -9.97 12.86
C ILE A 242 18.16 -11.25 13.61
N VAL A 243 17.69 -11.12 14.86
CA VAL A 243 17.23 -12.22 15.69
C VAL A 243 15.80 -11.93 16.13
N ALA A 244 14.90 -12.89 16.00
CA ALA A 244 13.54 -12.78 16.52
C ALA A 244 13.09 -14.08 17.20
N GLN A 245 11.99 -14.01 17.94
CA GLN A 245 11.34 -15.17 18.55
C GLN A 245 9.91 -15.31 18.06
N LEU A 246 9.52 -16.50 17.61
CA LEU A 246 8.18 -16.84 17.18
C LEU A 246 7.32 -17.18 18.41
N VAL A 247 6.82 -16.14 19.06
CA VAL A 247 5.90 -16.32 20.20
C VAL A 247 4.51 -16.66 19.66
N PRO A 248 3.87 -17.75 20.10
CA PRO A 248 2.47 -18.00 19.78
C PRO A 248 1.61 -16.87 20.35
N THR A 249 0.94 -16.11 19.49
CA THR A 249 0.05 -15.02 19.93
C THR A 249 -1.21 -15.53 20.64
N PHE A 250 -1.61 -16.79 20.41
CA PHE A 250 -2.75 -17.45 21.06
C PHE A 250 -2.40 -18.89 21.42
N ARG A 251 -2.80 -19.33 22.62
CA ARG A 251 -2.48 -20.67 23.17
C ARG A 251 -3.11 -21.84 22.41
N ASP A 252 -4.08 -21.58 21.52
CA ASP A 252 -4.87 -22.62 20.84
C ASP A 252 -4.72 -22.62 19.30
N ASP A 253 -3.82 -21.80 18.73
CA ASP A 253 -3.56 -21.79 17.28
C ASP A 253 -2.18 -22.36 16.94
N ASP A 254 -2.07 -23.69 17.05
CA ASP A 254 -0.88 -24.47 16.69
C ASP A 254 -0.43 -24.27 15.22
N SER A 255 -1.26 -23.64 14.38
CA SER A 255 -0.95 -23.38 12.97
C SER A 255 -0.18 -22.07 12.72
N ALA A 256 -0.16 -21.14 13.69
CA ALA A 256 0.42 -19.81 13.50
C ALA A 256 1.96 -19.84 13.41
N VAL A 257 2.63 -20.63 14.25
CA VAL A 257 4.10 -20.72 14.28
C VAL A 257 4.68 -21.27 12.97
N PRO A 258 4.17 -22.38 12.39
CA PRO A 258 4.63 -22.86 11.08
C PRO A 258 4.44 -21.86 9.93
N ILE A 259 3.34 -21.09 9.93
CA ILE A 259 3.06 -20.07 8.90
C ILE A 259 4.08 -18.94 9.01
N LEU A 260 4.32 -18.42 10.21
CA LEU A 260 5.32 -17.38 10.45
C LEU A 260 6.74 -17.88 10.13
N ALA A 261 7.08 -19.10 10.55
CA ALA A 261 8.35 -19.74 10.22
C ALA A 261 8.58 -19.82 8.71
N ARG A 262 7.55 -20.20 7.93
CA ARG A 262 7.62 -20.21 6.46
C ARG A 262 7.83 -18.82 5.88
N TRP A 263 7.13 -17.81 6.41
CA TRP A 263 7.28 -16.43 5.97
C TRP A 263 8.70 -15.92 6.21
N PHE A 264 9.27 -16.13 7.41
CA PHE A 264 10.65 -15.77 7.72
C PHE A 264 11.68 -16.51 6.83
N ARG A 265 11.51 -17.81 6.59
CA ARG A 265 12.36 -18.57 5.66
C ARG A 265 12.36 -17.96 4.25
N GLY A 266 11.21 -17.48 3.79
CA GLY A 266 11.07 -16.79 2.50
C GLY A 266 11.92 -15.51 2.38
N HIS A 267 12.37 -14.93 3.50
CA HIS A 267 13.23 -13.74 3.56
C HIS A 267 14.66 -14.05 4.01
N GLY A 268 15.08 -15.32 3.93
CA GLY A 268 16.47 -15.73 4.21
C GLY A 268 16.80 -15.93 5.69
N PHE A 269 15.79 -16.12 6.55
CA PHE A 269 16.01 -16.46 7.96
C PHE A 269 16.15 -17.97 8.16
N ASP A 270 17.12 -18.34 9.00
CA ASP A 270 17.21 -19.67 9.59
C ASP A 270 16.24 -19.78 10.76
N VAL A 271 15.35 -20.79 10.72
CA VAL A 271 14.28 -20.96 11.71
C VAL A 271 14.47 -22.25 12.50
N THR A 272 14.64 -22.12 13.82
CA THR A 272 14.75 -23.22 14.77
C THR A 272 13.45 -23.36 15.56
N GLU A 273 12.58 -24.29 15.19
CA GLU A 273 11.18 -24.39 15.66
C GLU A 273 10.98 -24.91 17.11
N ARG A 274 12.05 -25.17 17.88
CA ARG A 274 11.91 -25.67 19.27
C ARG A 274 11.39 -24.57 20.22
N LEU A 275 10.41 -24.90 21.08
CA LEU A 275 9.86 -24.08 22.19
C LEU A 275 9.86 -22.55 21.93
N GLY A 276 9.00 -22.09 21.04
CA GLY A 276 8.84 -20.66 20.71
C GLY A 276 9.70 -20.17 19.56
N GLY A 277 10.31 -21.06 18.77
CA GLY A 277 10.81 -20.78 17.43
C GLY A 277 11.81 -19.62 17.32
N ARG A 278 13.11 -19.85 17.48
CA ARG A 278 14.10 -18.78 17.24
C ARG A 278 14.34 -18.60 15.74
N VAL A 279 14.33 -17.37 15.26
CA VAL A 279 14.72 -17.02 13.88
C VAL A 279 15.95 -16.13 13.89
N VAL A 280 16.89 -16.42 12.99
CA VAL A 280 18.13 -15.66 12.84
C VAL A 280 18.39 -15.41 11.36
N ARG A 281 18.79 -14.20 11.01
CA ARG A 281 19.32 -13.87 9.68
C ARG A 281 20.66 -13.17 9.85
N ALA A 282 21.69 -13.71 9.22
CA ALA A 282 22.98 -13.06 9.08
C ALA A 282 22.90 -11.94 8.04
N PRO A 283 23.70 -10.87 8.15
CA PRO A 283 23.77 -9.86 7.11
C PRO A 283 24.24 -10.50 5.80
N GLU A 284 23.58 -10.18 4.70
CA GLU A 284 24.07 -10.55 3.38
C GLU A 284 25.35 -9.77 3.09
N SER A 285 26.44 -10.50 2.83
CA SER A 285 27.69 -9.88 2.42
C SER A 285 27.48 -9.19 1.07
N ILE A 286 27.69 -7.87 1.02
CA ILE A 286 27.80 -7.13 -0.24
C ILE A 286 28.93 -7.79 -1.04
N ARG A 287 28.58 -8.45 -2.15
CA ARG A 287 29.55 -8.95 -3.14
C ARG A 287 29.94 -7.84 -4.09
#